data_AF-A0A454VYR8-F1
#
_entry.id   AF-A0A454VYR8-F1
#
_cell.length_a   1.000
_cell.length_b   1.000
_cell.length_c   1.000
_cell.angle_alpha   90.00
_cell.angle_beta   90.00
_cell.angle_gamma   90.00
#
_symmetry.space_group_name_H-M   'P 1'
#
loop_
_entity.id
_entity.type
_entity.pdbx_description
1 polymer ?
#
loop_
_entity_poly.entity_id
_entity_poly.type
_entity_poly.pdbx_seq_one_letter_code
_entity_poly.pdbx_strand_id
1 'polypeptide(L)'
;MPSRGRHVTMLTEGTYPHVHGGVSTWCDQLVRGMPEVDFDVLALTGSGREPVTWDLPSNVVRHTAFPLWGPAPVRARRAPRGRERRRFLDTYERLLLSLLDPGTGYDFGTSLYELAVLARRGRLTAALRSEAALRSLMWTWAMPHLPTRAARPTVHDALTATDLL
;
A
#
# COMPACT_ATOMS: atom_id res chain seq x y z
N MET A 1 -23.21 -30.63 -7.31
CA MET A 1 -23.38 -30.39 -8.76
C MET A 1 -22.61 -29.13 -9.12
N PRO A 2 -21.86 -29.07 -10.23
CA PRO A 2 -21.23 -27.82 -10.65
C PRO A 2 -22.31 -26.80 -11.04
N SER A 3 -22.16 -25.54 -10.64
CA SER A 3 -23.15 -24.48 -10.86
C SER A 3 -23.35 -24.20 -12.37
N ARG A 4 -24.55 -23.72 -12.72
CA ARG A 4 -25.00 -23.50 -14.10
C ARG A 4 -24.45 -22.20 -14.72
N GLY A 5 -23.17 -21.89 -14.52
CA GLY A 5 -22.44 -20.94 -15.39
C GLY A 5 -22.58 -19.45 -15.05
N ARG A 6 -22.68 -19.08 -13.77
CA ARG A 6 -22.53 -17.67 -13.34
C ARG A 6 -21.50 -17.58 -12.23
N HIS A 7 -20.31 -17.13 -12.60
CA HIS A 7 -19.22 -16.84 -11.69
C HIS A 7 -19.04 -15.33 -11.58
N VAL A 8 -18.97 -14.83 -10.35
CA VAL A 8 -18.72 -13.41 -10.06
C VAL A 8 -17.51 -13.30 -9.13
N THR A 9 -16.55 -12.45 -9.49
CA THR A 9 -15.52 -12.03 -8.54
C THR A 9 -15.98 -10.74 -7.87
N MET A 10 -16.17 -10.78 -6.55
CA MET A 10 -16.49 -9.63 -5.73
C MET A 10 -15.20 -9.10 -5.10
N LEU A 11 -14.78 -7.90 -5.51
CA LEU A 11 -13.64 -7.21 -4.94
C LEU A 11 -14.11 -6.29 -3.83
N THR A 12 -13.54 -6.44 -2.63
CA THR A 12 -13.88 -5.65 -1.44
C THR A 12 -12.60 -5.03 -0.88
N GLU A 13 -12.66 -3.82 -0.36
CA GLU A 13 -11.53 -3.18 0.34
C GLU A 13 -11.95 -2.84 1.76
N GLY A 14 -11.18 -3.30 2.75
CA GLY A 14 -11.42 -3.01 4.17
C GLY A 14 -12.81 -3.41 4.69
N THR A 15 -13.50 -4.34 4.01
CA THR A 15 -14.92 -4.67 4.24
C THR A 15 -15.14 -6.19 4.26
N TYR A 16 -16.11 -6.73 3.53
CA TYR A 16 -16.50 -8.14 3.60
C TYR A 16 -15.36 -9.05 3.14
N PRO A 17 -15.06 -10.16 3.84
CA PRO A 17 -15.74 -10.68 5.02
C PRO A 17 -14.96 -10.45 6.33
N HIS A 18 -14.20 -9.36 6.42
CA HIS A 18 -13.27 -9.10 7.53
C HIS A 18 -13.76 -8.04 8.53
N VAL A 19 -14.59 -7.10 8.07
CA VAL A 19 -15.08 -5.98 8.90
C VAL A 19 -16.59 -5.96 8.88
N HIS A 20 -17.22 -5.70 10.04
CA HIS A 20 -18.66 -5.44 10.10
C HIS A 20 -18.97 -3.98 9.74
N GLY A 21 -20.03 -3.77 8.97
CA GLY A 21 -20.46 -2.44 8.52
C GLY A 21 -21.46 -2.54 7.38
N GLY A 22 -22.04 -1.39 6.98
CA GLY A 22 -23.11 -1.36 5.99
C GLY A 22 -22.74 -2.02 4.65
N VAL A 23 -21.52 -1.75 4.14
CA VAL A 23 -21.03 -2.36 2.89
C VAL A 23 -20.91 -3.88 3.04
N SER A 24 -20.35 -4.36 4.16
CA SER A 24 -20.18 -5.80 4.37
C SER A 24 -21.52 -6.52 4.55
N THR A 25 -22.47 -5.90 5.25
CA THR A 25 -23.84 -6.42 5.37
C THR A 25 -24.50 -6.51 3.99
N TRP A 26 -24.36 -5.50 3.15
CA TRP A 26 -24.90 -5.51 1.80
C TRP A 26 -24.25 -6.61 0.94
N CYS A 27 -22.92 -6.76 1.00
CA CYS A 27 -22.20 -7.85 0.34
C CYS A 27 -22.71 -9.22 0.78
N ASP A 28 -22.86 -9.45 2.09
CA ASP A 28 -23.35 -10.73 2.62
C ASP A 28 -24.80 -11.00 2.17
N GLN A 29 -25.66 -9.99 2.18
CA GLN A 29 -27.04 -10.08 1.68
C GLN A 29 -27.09 -10.39 0.18
N LEU A 30 -26.22 -9.76 -0.62
CA LEU A 30 -26.13 -9.99 -2.06
C LEU A 30 -25.74 -11.45 -2.34
N VAL A 31 -24.68 -11.93 -1.69
CA VAL A 31 -24.17 -13.29 -1.86
C VAL A 31 -25.23 -14.31 -1.44
N ARG A 32 -25.86 -14.13 -0.27
CA ARG A 32 -26.92 -15.01 0.23
C ARG A 32 -28.18 -14.97 -0.63
N GLY A 33 -28.49 -13.83 -1.21
CA GLY A 33 -29.65 -13.63 -2.08
C GLY A 33 -29.52 -14.26 -3.47
N MET A 34 -28.32 -14.74 -3.84
CA MET A 34 -28.02 -15.32 -5.15
C MET A 34 -27.34 -16.70 -5.02
N PRO A 35 -28.01 -17.70 -4.40
CA PRO A 35 -27.42 -19.03 -4.14
C PRO A 35 -27.03 -19.80 -5.41
N GLU A 36 -27.56 -19.41 -6.57
CA GLU A 36 -27.22 -19.98 -7.88
C GLU A 36 -25.98 -19.37 -8.55
N VAL A 37 -25.40 -18.32 -7.96
CA VAL A 37 -24.20 -17.64 -8.44
C VAL A 37 -23.02 -18.01 -7.55
N ASP A 38 -21.94 -18.48 -8.17
CA ASP A 38 -20.69 -18.78 -7.47
C ASP A 38 -19.86 -17.49 -7.33
N PHE A 39 -19.53 -17.12 -6.10
CA PHE A 39 -18.73 -15.95 -5.77
C PHE A 39 -17.28 -16.31 -5.42
N ASP A 40 -16.33 -15.62 -6.04
CA ASP A 40 -14.95 -15.50 -5.58
C ASP A 40 -14.77 -14.13 -4.91
N VAL A 41 -14.49 -14.13 -3.61
CA VAL A 41 -14.33 -12.90 -2.83
C VAL A 41 -12.85 -12.54 -2.73
N LEU A 42 -12.44 -11.50 -3.45
CA LEU A 42 -11.10 -10.93 -3.36
C LEU A 42 -11.12 -9.73 -2.40
N ALA A 43 -10.72 -9.97 -1.16
CA ALA A 43 -10.70 -8.96 -0.13
C ALA A 43 -9.33 -8.28 -0.04
N LEU A 44 -9.26 -7.02 -0.44
CA LEU A 44 -8.12 -6.13 -0.17
C LEU A 44 -8.12 -5.78 1.32
N THR A 45 -7.10 -6.24 2.00
CA THR A 45 -6.91 -6.11 3.45
C THR A 45 -5.70 -5.23 3.76
N GLY A 46 -5.57 -4.78 4.99
CA GLY A 46 -4.36 -4.08 5.41
C GLY A 46 -3.20 -5.05 5.47
N SER A 47 -3.22 -5.97 6.43
CA SER A 47 -2.11 -6.87 6.75
C SER A 47 -2.23 -8.29 6.18
N GLY A 48 -3.41 -8.67 5.70
CA GLY A 48 -3.73 -10.04 5.30
C GLY A 48 -3.91 -11.00 6.47
N ARG A 49 -3.92 -10.48 7.71
CA ARG A 49 -4.08 -11.26 8.95
C ARG A 49 -5.46 -11.06 9.59
N GLU A 50 -6.28 -10.22 8.98
CA GLU A 50 -7.63 -9.92 9.42
C GLU A 50 -8.46 -11.21 9.39
N PRO A 51 -9.08 -11.61 10.51
CA PRO A 51 -9.89 -12.81 10.53
C PRO A 51 -11.13 -12.64 9.64
N VAL A 52 -11.65 -13.76 9.12
CA VAL A 52 -12.99 -13.77 8.54
C VAL A 52 -13.99 -13.75 9.70
N THR A 53 -14.87 -12.75 9.75
CA THR A 53 -15.82 -12.54 10.86
C THR A 53 -17.26 -12.89 10.48
N TRP A 54 -17.49 -13.29 9.23
CA TRP A 54 -18.79 -13.70 8.69
C TRP A 54 -18.81 -15.20 8.39
N ASP A 55 -19.95 -15.84 8.59
CA ASP A 55 -20.17 -17.20 8.12
C ASP A 55 -20.43 -17.19 6.60
N LEU A 56 -19.46 -17.65 5.81
CA LEU A 56 -19.54 -17.55 4.35
C LEU A 56 -20.52 -18.60 3.78
N PRO A 57 -21.54 -18.18 3.00
CA PRO A 57 -22.44 -19.11 2.31
C PRO A 57 -21.71 -20.09 1.40
N SER A 58 -22.32 -21.25 1.12
CA SER A 58 -21.72 -22.30 0.27
C SER A 58 -21.47 -21.88 -1.18
N ASN A 59 -22.14 -20.83 -1.65
CA ASN A 59 -21.93 -20.23 -2.97
C ASN A 59 -20.75 -19.24 -2.98
N VAL A 60 -20.07 -18.99 -1.86
CA VAL A 60 -18.72 -18.41 -1.84
C VAL A 60 -17.72 -19.53 -2.06
N VAL A 61 -17.39 -19.79 -3.33
CA VAL A 61 -16.52 -20.92 -3.72
C VAL A 61 -15.04 -20.63 -3.44
N ARG A 62 -14.67 -19.36 -3.29
CA ARG A 62 -13.31 -18.93 -2.97
C ARG A 62 -13.33 -17.60 -2.21
N HIS A 63 -12.43 -17.47 -1.24
CA HIS A 63 -12.08 -16.22 -0.59
C HIS A 63 -10.56 -16.07 -0.60
N THR A 64 -10.08 -14.90 -1.03
CA THR A 64 -8.66 -14.56 -1.04
C THR A 64 -8.46 -13.22 -0.36
N ALA A 65 -7.76 -13.20 0.78
CA ALA A 65 -7.29 -11.97 1.40
C ALA A 65 -5.99 -11.52 0.72
N PHE A 66 -6.02 -10.33 0.12
CA PHE A 66 -4.87 -9.70 -0.51
C PHE A 66 -4.35 -8.57 0.40
N PRO A 67 -3.19 -8.72 1.07
CA PRO A 67 -2.62 -7.67 1.89
C PRO A 67 -2.09 -6.51 1.03
N LEU A 68 -2.63 -5.31 1.22
CA LEU A 68 -2.08 -4.08 0.65
C LEU A 68 -0.78 -3.67 1.35
N TRP A 69 -0.71 -3.90 2.66
CA TRP A 69 0.39 -3.58 3.55
C TRP A 69 0.94 -4.88 4.15
N GLY A 70 1.77 -5.58 3.38
CA GLY A 70 2.33 -6.88 3.76
C GLY A 70 3.83 -6.83 4.03
N PRO A 71 4.41 -7.87 4.67
CA PRO A 71 5.85 -7.95 4.86
C PRO A 71 6.59 -7.79 3.52
N ALA A 72 7.69 -7.03 3.54
CA ALA A 72 8.49 -6.77 2.36
C ALA A 72 8.77 -8.08 1.59
N PRO A 73 8.76 -8.06 0.24
CA PRO A 73 8.99 -9.26 -0.55
C PRO A 73 10.24 -9.99 -0.04
N VAL A 74 10.12 -11.31 0.19
CA VAL A 74 11.16 -12.19 0.76
C VAL A 74 12.51 -12.05 0.05
N ARG A 75 12.51 -11.53 -1.18
CA ARG A 75 13.69 -11.19 -1.97
C ARG A 75 13.74 -9.71 -2.30
N ALA A 76 13.93 -8.85 -1.30
CA ALA A 76 14.34 -7.47 -1.54
C ALA A 76 15.64 -7.49 -2.36
N ARG A 77 15.61 -6.92 -3.57
CA ARG A 77 16.84 -6.82 -4.37
C ARG A 77 17.77 -5.81 -3.71
N ARG A 78 19.08 -5.97 -3.93
CA ARG A 78 20.09 -5.04 -3.41
C ARG A 78 19.75 -3.60 -3.78
N ALA A 79 20.02 -2.68 -2.85
CA ALA A 79 19.84 -1.25 -3.06
C ALA A 79 20.57 -0.77 -4.33
N PRO A 80 20.00 0.21 -5.06
CA PRO A 80 20.62 0.78 -6.25
C PRO A 80 21.97 1.41 -5.89
N ARG A 81 22.89 1.47 -6.87
CA ARG A 81 24.23 2.05 -6.72
C ARG A 81 24.55 3.03 -7.84
N GLY A 82 25.55 3.88 -7.62
CA GLY A 82 26.06 4.81 -8.64
C GLY A 82 24.97 5.75 -9.18
N ARG A 83 24.80 5.78 -10.50
CA ARG A 83 23.83 6.65 -11.19
C ARG A 83 22.38 6.36 -10.80
N GLU A 84 22.02 5.08 -10.64
CA GLU A 84 20.64 4.69 -10.27
C GLU A 84 20.30 5.15 -8.85
N ARG A 85 21.26 5.09 -7.91
CA ARG A 85 21.09 5.62 -6.55
C ARG A 85 20.88 7.13 -6.56
N ARG A 86 21.66 7.86 -7.36
CA ARG A 86 21.51 9.33 -7.48
C ARG A 86 20.15 9.70 -8.05
N ARG A 87 19.72 9.01 -9.12
CA ARG A 87 18.38 9.22 -9.69
C ARG A 87 17.28 8.93 -8.67
N PHE A 88 17.39 7.82 -7.95
CA PHE A 88 16.44 7.50 -6.88
C PHE A 88 16.36 8.61 -5.81
N LEU A 89 17.50 9.11 -5.32
CA LEU A 89 17.51 10.16 -4.29
C LEU A 89 16.90 11.46 -4.80
N ASP A 90 17.21 11.87 -6.02
CA ASP A 90 16.61 13.05 -6.67
C ASP A 90 15.08 12.89 -6.81
N THR A 91 14.61 11.75 -7.33
CA THR A 91 13.16 11.47 -7.39
C THR A 91 12.52 11.43 -5.99
N TYR A 92 13.20 10.85 -5.00
CA TYR A 92 12.71 10.74 -3.63
C TYR A 92 12.59 12.11 -2.96
N GLU A 93 13.58 12.99 -3.11
CA GLU A 93 13.55 14.35 -2.59
C GLU A 93 12.44 15.18 -3.25
N ARG A 94 12.25 15.06 -4.56
CA ARG A 94 11.12 15.71 -5.26
C ARG A 94 9.77 15.22 -4.76
N LEU A 95 9.63 13.90 -4.52
CA LEU A 95 8.41 13.35 -3.92
C LEU A 95 8.16 13.97 -2.54
N LEU A 96 9.17 13.94 -1.65
CA LEU A 96 9.05 14.50 -0.30
C LEU A 96 8.68 15.99 -0.33
N LEU A 97 9.34 16.78 -1.18
CA LEU A 97 9.04 18.20 -1.33
C LEU A 97 7.64 18.43 -1.90
N SER A 98 7.18 17.62 -2.87
CA SER A 98 5.80 17.74 -3.37
C SER A 98 4.73 17.47 -2.29
N LEU A 99 5.07 16.69 -1.26
CA LEU A 99 4.18 16.40 -0.13
C LEU A 99 4.27 17.46 0.96
N LEU A 100 5.48 17.90 1.30
CA LEU A 100 5.75 18.75 2.46
C LEU A 100 5.73 20.25 2.12
N ASP A 101 5.99 20.60 0.86
CA ASP A 101 5.94 21.96 0.34
C ASP A 101 5.27 21.99 -1.05
N PRO A 102 3.93 22.04 -1.07
CA PRO A 102 3.17 22.16 -2.32
C PRO A 102 3.56 23.38 -3.17
N GLY A 103 4.26 24.38 -2.60
CA GLY A 103 4.73 25.58 -3.30
C GLY A 103 5.98 25.38 -4.17
N THR A 104 6.67 24.24 -4.05
CA THR A 104 7.90 23.95 -4.81
C THR A 104 7.71 23.74 -6.31
N GLY A 105 6.47 23.45 -6.74
CA GLY A 105 6.17 23.14 -8.14
C GLY A 105 6.62 21.75 -8.59
N TYR A 106 7.10 20.89 -7.68
CA TYR A 106 7.35 19.49 -7.99
C TYR A 106 6.03 18.74 -8.13
N ASP A 107 5.89 18.01 -9.24
CA ASP A 107 4.72 17.18 -9.47
C ASP A 107 4.82 15.85 -8.69
N PHE A 108 3.88 15.67 -7.76
CA PHE A 108 3.76 14.46 -6.96
C PHE A 108 3.59 13.22 -7.84
N GLY A 109 2.70 13.28 -8.83
CA GLY A 109 2.36 12.14 -9.69
C GLY A 109 3.56 11.63 -10.45
N THR A 110 4.32 12.52 -11.08
CA THR A 110 5.54 12.20 -11.83
C THR A 110 6.57 11.52 -10.93
N SER A 111 6.86 12.11 -9.76
CA SER A 111 7.83 11.55 -8.81
C SER A 111 7.40 10.18 -8.30
N LEU A 112 6.09 10.01 -8.03
CA LEU A 112 5.50 8.73 -7.62
C LEU A 112 5.64 7.67 -8.72
N TYR A 113 5.32 8.00 -9.96
CA TYR A 113 5.42 7.05 -11.08
C TYR A 113 6.87 6.65 -11.38
N GLU A 114 7.83 7.56 -11.21
CA GLU A 114 9.25 7.24 -11.32
C GLU A 114 9.71 6.27 -10.23
N LEU A 115 9.28 6.46 -8.97
CA LEU A 115 9.56 5.50 -7.90
C LEU A 115 8.85 4.16 -8.14
N ALA A 116 7.64 4.17 -8.71
CA ALA A 116 6.92 2.95 -9.07
C ALA A 116 7.69 2.10 -10.10
N VAL A 117 8.48 2.71 -11.00
CA VAL A 117 9.39 1.97 -11.89
C VAL A 117 10.44 1.20 -11.08
N LEU A 118 11.00 1.81 -10.02
CA LEU A 118 11.96 1.16 -9.13
C LEU A 118 11.29 0.09 -8.26
N ALA A 119 10.03 0.31 -7.85
CA ALA A 119 9.21 -0.64 -7.10
C ALA A 119 8.95 -1.91 -7.92
N ARG A 120 8.51 -1.77 -9.18
CA ARG A 120 8.30 -2.90 -10.10
C ARG A 120 9.57 -3.72 -10.35
N ARG A 121 10.75 -3.12 -10.17
CA ARG A 121 12.06 -3.81 -10.24
C ARG A 121 12.45 -4.48 -8.92
N GLY A 122 11.66 -4.36 -7.86
CA GLY A 122 11.91 -4.93 -6.53
C GLY A 122 13.07 -4.28 -5.77
N ARG A 123 13.44 -3.04 -6.14
CA ARG A 123 14.60 -2.32 -5.56
C ARG A 123 14.21 -1.15 -4.66
N LEU A 124 12.94 -0.70 -4.70
CA LEU A 124 12.50 0.48 -3.97
C LEU A 124 12.65 0.31 -2.45
N THR A 125 12.18 -0.79 -1.87
CA THR A 125 12.27 -1.04 -0.42
C THR A 125 13.70 -0.99 0.09
N ALA A 126 14.66 -1.58 -0.63
CA ALA A 126 16.07 -1.53 -0.25
C ALA A 126 16.70 -0.13 -0.45
N ALA A 127 16.17 0.66 -1.38
CA ALA A 127 16.59 2.05 -1.59
C ALA A 127 16.08 2.98 -0.48
N LEU A 128 14.80 2.85 -0.10
CA LEU A 128 14.16 3.60 0.99
C LEU A 128 14.83 3.31 2.35
N ARG A 129 15.22 2.05 2.60
CA ARG A 129 15.96 1.67 3.82
C ARG A 129 17.44 2.06 3.83
N SER A 130 17.92 2.76 2.81
CA SER A 130 19.31 3.22 2.80
C SER A 130 19.50 4.43 3.71
N GLU A 131 20.67 4.53 4.35
CA GLU A 131 21.04 5.69 5.17
C GLU A 131 20.89 7.01 4.41
N ALA A 132 21.12 6.99 3.09
CA ALA A 132 21.00 8.16 2.24
C ALA A 132 19.56 8.65 2.10
N ALA A 133 18.60 7.73 1.91
CA ALA A 133 17.19 8.07 1.88
C ALA A 133 16.73 8.59 3.24
N LEU A 134 17.15 7.94 4.34
CA LEU A 134 16.84 8.40 5.69
C LEU A 134 17.37 9.82 5.94
N ARG A 135 18.60 10.13 5.52
CA ARG A 135 19.18 11.46 5.61
C ARG A 135 18.41 12.49 4.76
N SER A 136 18.02 12.14 3.52
CA SER A 136 17.20 13.02 2.68
C SER A 136 15.84 13.30 3.31
N LEU A 137 15.18 12.28 3.89
CA LEU A 137 13.92 12.45 4.63
C LEU A 137 14.10 13.39 5.82
N MET A 138 15.05 13.11 6.70
CA MET A 138 15.29 13.92 7.89
C MET A 138 15.64 15.37 7.53
N TRP A 139 16.48 15.58 6.52
CA TRP A 139 16.86 16.92 6.08
C TRP A 139 15.68 17.70 5.53
N THR A 140 14.88 17.07 4.64
CA THR A 140 13.69 17.70 4.06
C THR A 140 12.69 18.03 5.17
N TRP A 141 12.38 17.07 6.05
CA TRP A 141 11.40 17.23 7.13
C TRP A 141 11.78 18.35 8.11
N ALA A 142 13.08 18.60 8.31
CA ALA A 142 13.61 19.63 9.20
C ALA A 142 13.84 21.00 8.53
N MET A 143 13.49 21.21 7.26
CA MET A 143 13.73 22.47 6.57
C MET A 143 13.07 23.67 7.29
N PRO A 144 13.75 24.83 7.41
CA PRO A 144 13.25 25.98 8.19
C PRO A 144 11.89 26.53 7.78
N HIS A 145 11.57 26.47 6.49
CA HIS A 145 10.35 27.05 5.92
C HIS A 145 9.15 26.09 5.96
N LEU A 146 9.36 24.81 6.30
CA LEU A 146 8.27 23.84 6.31
C LEU A 146 7.51 23.85 7.63
N PRO A 147 6.17 23.83 7.61
CA PRO A 147 5.35 23.72 8.81
C PRO A 147 5.71 22.50 9.66
N THR A 148 6.13 21.41 9.01
CA THR A 148 6.49 20.15 9.66
C THR A 148 7.69 20.24 10.58
N ARG A 149 8.54 21.28 10.46
CA ARG A 149 9.68 21.50 11.36
C ARG A 149 9.24 21.67 12.82
N ALA A 150 8.03 22.20 13.05
CA ALA A 150 7.49 22.36 14.39
C ALA A 150 7.37 21.02 15.15
N ALA A 151 7.20 19.90 14.44
CA ALA A 151 7.12 18.58 15.02
C ALA A 151 8.48 18.05 15.56
N ARG A 152 9.61 18.70 15.22
CA ARG A 152 10.97 18.30 15.61
C ARG A 152 11.22 16.79 15.40
N PRO A 153 11.09 16.30 14.16
CA PRO A 153 11.16 14.88 13.86
C PRO A 153 12.49 14.27 14.30
N THR A 154 12.42 13.12 14.96
CA THR A 154 13.57 12.36 15.43
C THR A 154 14.03 11.34 14.38
N VAL A 155 15.19 10.73 14.61
CA VAL A 155 15.64 9.57 13.82
C VAL A 155 14.65 8.42 13.92
N HIS A 156 14.05 8.21 15.09
CA HIS A 156 13.04 7.16 15.30
C HIS A 156 11.80 7.41 14.43
N ASP A 157 11.34 8.65 14.33
CA ASP A 157 10.19 9.01 13.48
C ASP A 157 10.51 8.80 12.00
N ALA A 158 11.72 9.14 11.57
CA ALA A 158 12.18 8.92 10.20
C ALA A 158 12.30 7.42 9.86
N LEU A 159 12.76 6.58 10.80
CA LEU A 159 12.78 5.12 10.64
C LEU A 159 11.36 4.56 10.58
N THR A 160 10.47 5.02 11.46
CA THR A 160 9.06 4.60 11.51
C THR A 160 8.35 4.97 10.20
N ALA A 161 8.54 6.20 9.71
CA ALA A 161 8.01 6.62 8.42
C ALA A 161 8.54 5.77 7.26
N THR A 162 9.82 5.41 7.29
CA THR A 162 10.43 4.54 6.26
C THR A 162 9.88 3.12 6.28
N ASP A 163 9.55 2.58 7.46
CA ASP A 163 8.95 1.25 7.57
C ASP A 163 7.46 1.21 7.20
N LEU A 164 6.80 2.37 7.16
CA LEU A 164 5.42 2.53 6.68
C LEU A 164 5.32 2.77 5.16
N LEU A 165 6.44 3.00 4.46
CA LEU A 165 6.54 3.23 3.01
C LEU A 165 6.97 1.98 2.23
#